data_AF-N8VT46-F1
#
_entry.id   AF-N8VT46-F1
#
_cell.length_a   1.000
_cell.length_b   1.000
_cell.length_c   1.000
_cell.angle_alpha   90.00
_cell.angle_beta   90.00
_cell.angle_gamma   90.00
#
_symmetry.space_group_name_H-M   'P 1'
#
loop_
_entity.id
_entity.type
_entity.pdbx_description
1 polymer ?
#
loop_
_entity_poly.entity_id
_entity_poly.type
_entity_poly.pdbx_seq_one_letter_code
_entity_poly.pdbx_strand_id
1 'polypeptide(L)'
;MGRTSSSGLPKGIRARSGKIQINFKWNDKREWFTLDLIDTPANFIKAAKIREDFVNKAKYGILKIEDIEAVTAKPIKKADAAQKTLPASNAPTFAHYAQEYLYNLSDHKQGTKKKYLSILERLWMPLFEDMPINTITSQMLGTAVNGRE
;
A
#
# COMPACT_ATOMS: atom_id res chain seq x y z
N MET A 1 2.13 -15.53 -37.08
CA MET A 1 3.14 -14.54 -36.64
C MET A 1 3.51 -14.82 -35.19
N GLY A 2 4.73 -15.31 -34.96
CA GLY A 2 5.22 -15.68 -33.63
C GLY A 2 5.53 -14.44 -32.80
N ARG A 3 4.99 -14.38 -31.57
CA ARG A 3 5.31 -13.34 -30.59
C ARG A 3 6.73 -13.62 -30.09
N THR A 4 7.71 -12.90 -30.62
CA THR A 4 9.08 -12.91 -30.10
C THR A 4 9.08 -12.41 -28.66
N SER A 5 9.26 -13.31 -27.70
CA SER A 5 9.58 -13.01 -26.32
C SER A 5 10.91 -12.26 -26.27
N SER A 6 10.86 -10.95 -26.03
CA SER A 6 12.04 -10.09 -25.94
C SER A 6 12.92 -10.48 -24.73
N SER A 7 14.07 -11.09 -25.05
CA SER A 7 15.43 -10.78 -24.57
C SER A 7 15.68 -10.69 -23.05
N GLY A 8 16.46 -11.65 -22.51
CA GLY A 8 17.51 -11.54 -21.46
C GLY A 8 17.34 -10.70 -20.19
N LEU A 9 16.22 -10.01 -20.01
CA LEU A 9 16.00 -9.03 -18.96
C LEU A 9 15.29 -9.67 -17.76
N PRO A 10 15.62 -9.25 -16.53
CA PRO A 10 14.99 -9.80 -15.35
C PRO A 10 13.47 -9.59 -15.37
N LYS A 11 12.73 -10.56 -14.83
CA LYS A 11 11.27 -10.61 -14.89
C LYS A 11 10.64 -9.33 -14.34
N GLY A 12 9.73 -8.75 -15.12
CA GLY A 12 8.99 -7.54 -14.72
C GLY A 12 9.82 -6.26 -14.82
N ILE A 13 10.86 -6.23 -15.65
CA ILE A 13 11.67 -5.04 -15.93
C ILE A 13 11.66 -4.77 -17.43
N ARG A 14 11.60 -3.50 -17.83
CA ARG A 14 11.74 -3.09 -19.23
C ARG A 14 12.40 -1.72 -19.36
N ALA A 15 13.07 -1.49 -20.49
CA ALA A 15 13.37 -0.13 -20.94
C ALA A 15 12.09 0.53 -21.50
N ARG A 16 11.90 1.82 -21.22
CA ARG A 16 10.87 2.65 -21.84
C ARG A 16 11.37 4.09 -21.91
N SER A 17 11.50 4.62 -23.12
CA SER A 17 11.88 6.02 -23.37
C SER A 17 13.20 6.43 -22.67
N GLY A 18 14.23 5.59 -22.74
CA GLY A 18 15.54 5.85 -22.11
C GLY A 18 15.58 5.67 -20.58
N LYS A 19 14.48 5.24 -19.96
CA LYS A 19 14.39 4.93 -18.53
C LYS A 19 14.02 3.47 -18.29
N ILE A 20 14.27 3.00 -17.07
CA ILE A 20 13.89 1.64 -16.63
C ILE A 20 12.54 1.68 -15.91
N GLN A 21 11.67 0.73 -16.24
CA GLN A 21 10.42 0.50 -15.51
C GLN A 21 10.41 -0.87 -14.85
N ILE A 22 9.87 -0.94 -13.64
CA ILE A 22 9.65 -2.18 -12.89
C ILE A 22 8.17 -2.45 -12.70
N ASN A 23 7.80 -3.72 -12.63
CA ASN A 23 6.44 -4.17 -12.40
C ASN A 23 6.37 -5.12 -11.21
N PHE A 24 5.49 -4.81 -10.27
CA PHE A 24 5.16 -5.68 -9.16
C PHE A 24 3.66 -5.56 -8.79
N LYS A 25 3.18 -6.52 -7.99
CA LYS A 25 1.82 -6.49 -7.46
C LYS A 25 1.83 -5.73 -6.14
N TRP A 26 0.96 -4.73 -6.02
CA TRP A 26 0.77 -3.91 -4.83
C TRP A 26 -0.70 -3.52 -4.75
N ASN A 27 -1.33 -3.64 -3.59
CA ASN A 27 -2.75 -3.30 -3.37
C ASN A 27 -3.71 -4.04 -4.30
N ASP A 28 -3.43 -5.33 -4.50
CA ASP A 28 -4.15 -6.20 -5.45
C ASP A 28 -4.10 -5.79 -6.93
N LYS A 29 -3.42 -4.69 -7.25
CA LYS A 29 -3.19 -4.23 -8.62
C LYS A 29 -1.75 -4.50 -9.02
N ARG A 30 -1.54 -4.71 -10.33
CA ARG A 30 -0.21 -4.89 -10.91
C ARG A 30 0.11 -3.66 -11.73
N GLU A 31 1.10 -2.90 -11.30
CA GLU A 31 1.41 -1.58 -11.88
C GLU A 31 2.86 -1.49 -12.34
N TRP A 32 3.12 -0.55 -13.25
CA TRP A 32 4.44 -0.25 -13.77
C TRP A 32 4.94 1.06 -13.18
N PHE A 33 6.06 1.01 -12.47
CA PHE A 33 6.73 2.16 -11.89
C PHE A 33 7.95 2.54 -12.70
N THR A 34 8.15 3.83 -12.96
CA THR A 34 9.31 4.33 -13.73
C THR A 34 10.39 4.76 -12.75
N LEU A 35 11.50 4.03 -12.75
CA LEU A 35 12.64 4.37 -11.92
C LEU A 35 13.37 5.58 -12.50
N ASP A 36 14.04 6.36 -11.65
CA ASP A 36 14.95 7.40 -12.10
C ASP A 36 16.33 6.83 -12.46
N LEU A 37 16.31 5.83 -13.35
CA LEU A 37 17.48 5.13 -13.84
C LEU A 37 17.49 5.12 -15.36
N ILE A 38 18.65 5.43 -15.94
CA ILE A 38 18.91 5.33 -17.38
C ILE A 38 18.99 3.84 -17.75
N ASP A 39 18.58 3.47 -18.97
CA ASP A 39 18.52 2.10 -19.50
C ASP A 39 19.89 1.47 -19.83
N THR A 40 20.78 1.42 -18.83
CA THR A 40 22.10 0.77 -18.93
C THR A 40 22.08 -0.64 -18.30
N PRO A 41 22.94 -1.57 -18.74
CA PRO A 41 23.01 -2.93 -18.17
C PRO A 41 23.21 -2.96 -16.64
N ALA A 42 24.06 -2.08 -16.10
CA ALA A 42 24.28 -1.96 -14.66
C ALA A 42 23.02 -1.51 -13.91
N ASN A 43 22.24 -0.62 -14.51
CA ASN A 43 21.00 -0.12 -13.93
C ASN A 43 19.86 -1.15 -14.00
N PHE A 44 19.87 -2.08 -14.97
CA PHE A 44 18.95 -3.21 -14.98
C PHE A 44 19.15 -4.15 -13.78
N ILE A 45 20.41 -4.37 -13.37
CA ILE A 45 20.73 -5.16 -12.17
C ILE A 45 20.24 -4.43 -10.92
N LYS A 46 20.46 -3.11 -10.83
CA LYS A 46 19.94 -2.29 -9.71
C LYS A 46 18.41 -2.32 -9.66
N ALA A 47 17.75 -2.16 -10.81
CA ALA A 47 16.30 -2.21 -10.92
C ALA A 47 15.74 -3.59 -10.50
N ALA A 48 16.46 -4.68 -10.76
CA ALA A 48 16.08 -6.01 -10.32
C ALA A 48 16.08 -6.15 -8.80
N LYS A 49 17.12 -5.64 -8.13
CA LYS A 49 17.18 -5.61 -6.66
C LYS A 49 16.07 -4.75 -6.07
N ILE A 50 15.86 -3.53 -6.59
CA ILE A 50 14.76 -2.65 -6.15
C ILE A 50 13.41 -3.36 -6.27
N ARG A 51 13.18 -4.05 -7.40
CA ARG A 51 11.95 -4.82 -7.61
C ARG A 51 11.81 -5.97 -6.62
N GLU A 52 12.88 -6.70 -6.35
CA GLU A 52 12.90 -7.79 -5.37
C GLU A 52 12.57 -7.27 -3.96
N ASP A 53 13.22 -6.18 -3.55
CA ASP A 53 12.95 -5.52 -2.27
C ASP A 53 11.50 -5.07 -2.17
N PHE A 54 10.93 -4.48 -3.23
CA PHE A 54 9.52 -4.07 -3.24
C PHE A 54 8.56 -5.24 -3.20
N VAL A 55 8.84 -6.33 -3.92
CA VAL A 55 8.03 -7.55 -3.86
C VAL A 55 8.09 -8.15 -2.45
N ASN A 56 9.25 -8.17 -1.81
CA ASN A 56 9.41 -8.67 -0.46
C ASN A 56 8.68 -7.77 0.55
N LYS A 57 8.91 -6.45 0.52
CA LYS A 57 8.20 -5.49 1.38
C LYS A 57 6.69 -5.55 1.18
N ALA A 58 6.21 -5.68 -0.06
CA ALA A 58 4.78 -5.82 -0.35
C ALA A 58 4.22 -7.16 0.16
N LYS A 59 5.00 -8.26 0.07
CA LYS A 59 4.64 -9.57 0.62
C LYS A 59 4.45 -9.50 2.14
N TYR A 60 5.29 -8.75 2.84
CA TYR A 60 5.21 -8.55 4.29
C TYR A 60 4.28 -7.40 4.71
N GLY A 61 3.67 -6.66 3.77
CA GLY A 61 2.79 -5.53 4.08
C GLY A 61 3.50 -4.32 4.69
N ILE A 62 4.80 -4.16 4.43
CA ILE A 62 5.63 -3.05 4.98
C ILE A 62 6.07 -2.05 3.90
N LEU A 63 5.69 -2.27 2.64
CA LEU A 63 6.03 -1.36 1.54
C LEU A 63 5.23 -0.07 1.68
N LYS A 64 5.92 1.04 1.97
CA LYS A 64 5.29 2.36 2.07
C LYS A 64 5.38 3.13 0.75
N ILE A 65 4.57 4.17 0.60
CA ILE A 65 4.60 5.04 -0.59
C ILE A 65 5.97 5.74 -0.70
N GLU A 66 6.54 6.16 0.44
CA GLU A 66 7.82 6.86 0.49
C GLU A 66 8.97 5.99 -0.04
N ASP A 67 8.90 4.66 0.16
CA ASP A 67 9.88 3.71 -0.39
C ASP A 67 9.86 3.72 -1.93
N ILE A 68 8.68 3.87 -2.53
CA ILE A 68 8.51 3.88 -4.00
C ILE A 68 8.88 5.25 -4.57
N GLU A 69 8.49 6.34 -3.89
CA GLU A 69 8.83 7.71 -4.30
C GLU A 69 10.34 7.96 -4.25
N ALA A 70 11.07 7.38 -3.30
CA ALA A 70 12.53 7.52 -3.18
C ALA A 70 13.31 7.05 -4.43
N VAL A 71 12.72 6.18 -5.26
CA VAL A 71 13.39 5.58 -6.42
C VAL A 71 12.71 5.88 -7.76
N THR A 72 11.55 6.56 -7.75
CA THR A 72 10.77 6.83 -8.97
C THR A 72 10.93 8.27 -9.45
N ALA A 73 11.00 8.45 -10.76
CA ALA A 73 11.24 9.75 -11.39
C ALA A 73 10.00 10.67 -11.42
N LYS A 74 8.81 10.14 -11.10
CA LYS A 74 7.56 10.88 -11.05
C LYS A 74 6.91 10.61 -9.70
N PRO A 75 6.48 11.64 -8.95
CA PRO A 75 5.65 11.43 -7.79
C PRO A 75 4.43 10.64 -8.25
N ILE A 76 4.10 9.59 -7.51
CA ILE A 76 2.88 8.83 -7.76
C ILE A 76 1.75 9.84 -7.58
N LYS A 77 1.02 10.16 -8.66
CA LYS A 77 -0.19 10.99 -8.52
C LYS A 77 -1.03 10.29 -7.46
N LYS A 78 -1.36 10.99 -6.37
CA LYS A 78 -2.38 10.60 -5.39
C LYS A 78 -3.74 10.58 -6.09
N ALA A 79 -3.91 9.74 -7.09
CA ALA A 79 -5.15 9.47 -7.77
C ALA A 79 -5.52 8.05 -7.34
N ASP A 80 -6.62 7.96 -6.58
CA ASP A 80 -7.21 6.75 -6.00
C ASP A 80 -6.68 6.28 -4.63
N ALA A 81 -5.90 7.10 -3.93
CA ALA A 81 -5.84 7.04 -2.47
C ALA A 81 -6.57 8.27 -1.93
N ALA A 82 -7.86 8.11 -1.64
CA ALA A 82 -8.60 9.07 -0.82
C ALA A 82 -8.01 9.05 0.60
N GLN A 83 -6.81 9.59 0.79
CA GLN A 83 -6.35 10.07 2.07
C GLN A 83 -7.15 11.35 2.35
N LYS A 84 -8.33 11.17 2.96
CA LYS A 84 -9.08 12.24 3.61
C LYS A 84 -8.11 12.89 4.59
N THR A 85 -7.71 14.13 4.28
CA THR A 85 -6.73 14.93 5.02
C THR A 85 -7.15 15.08 6.47
N LEU A 86 -6.17 14.91 7.36
CA LEU A 86 -6.27 15.00 8.82
C LEU A 86 -6.63 16.43 9.26
N PRO A 87 -7.62 16.63 10.17
CA PRO A 87 -7.76 17.88 10.91
C PRO A 87 -6.69 17.99 12.01
N ALA A 88 -6.53 19.20 12.54
CA ALA A 88 -5.40 19.74 13.30
C ALA A 88 -5.16 19.15 14.73
N SER A 89 -5.13 17.82 14.84
CA SER A 89 -4.52 17.10 15.96
C SER A 89 -3.51 16.14 15.34
N ASN A 90 -2.26 16.11 15.81
CA ASN A 90 -1.16 15.33 15.23
C ASN A 90 -1.37 13.79 15.20
N ALA A 91 -2.56 13.29 15.56
CA ALA A 91 -2.88 11.87 15.55
C ALA A 91 -3.87 11.52 14.43
N PRO A 92 -3.66 10.39 13.72
CA PRO A 92 -4.62 9.91 12.74
C PRO A 92 -5.98 9.60 13.35
N THR A 93 -7.04 9.74 12.56
CA THR A 93 -8.38 9.30 12.97
C THR A 93 -8.45 7.78 13.06
N PHE A 94 -9.42 7.26 13.81
CA PHE A 94 -9.66 5.83 13.91
C PHE A 94 -9.91 5.19 12.54
N ALA A 95 -10.66 5.88 11.66
CA ALA A 95 -10.90 5.40 10.30
C ALA A 95 -9.60 5.24 9.50
N HIS A 96 -8.71 6.22 9.58
CA HIS A 96 -7.41 6.17 8.93
C HIS A 96 -6.58 4.98 9.44
N TYR A 97 -6.50 4.81 10.75
CA TYR A 97 -5.78 3.69 11.37
C TYR A 97 -6.40 2.33 11.04
N ALA A 98 -7.73 2.22 11.03
CA ALA A 98 -8.44 1.01 10.66
C ALA A 98 -8.17 0.60 9.21
N GLN A 99 -8.10 1.58 8.31
CA GLN A 99 -7.74 1.35 6.92
C GLN A 99 -6.28 0.87 6.79
N GLU A 100 -5.33 1.50 7.49
CA GLU A 100 -3.93 1.04 7.54
C GLU A 100 -3.81 -0.38 8.11
N TYR A 101 -4.57 -0.71 9.16
CA TYR A 101 -4.60 -2.05 9.74
C TYR A 101 -5.08 -3.09 8.72
N LEU A 102 -6.20 -2.84 8.02
CA LEU A 102 -6.73 -3.73 6.98
C LEU A 102 -5.81 -3.82 5.75
N TYR A 103 -5.07 -2.75 5.49
CA TYR A 103 -4.11 -2.66 4.40
C TYR A 103 -2.87 -3.52 4.68
N ASN A 104 -2.34 -3.44 5.89
CA ASN A 104 -1.16 -4.18 6.35
C ASN A 104 -1.45 -5.63 6.78
N LEU A 105 -2.73 -6.03 6.81
CA LEU A 105 -3.16 -7.38 7.14
C LEU A 105 -2.60 -8.37 6.11
N SER A 106 -1.55 -9.10 6.47
CA SER A 106 -0.81 -10.02 5.60
C SER A 106 -1.48 -11.39 5.42
N ASP A 107 -2.64 -11.61 6.06
CA ASP A 107 -3.38 -12.88 5.94
C ASP A 107 -3.90 -13.08 4.51
N HIS A 108 -3.33 -14.08 3.82
CA HIS A 108 -3.64 -14.44 2.44
C HIS A 108 -5.06 -15.00 2.24
N LYS A 109 -5.85 -15.11 3.32
CA LYS A 109 -7.26 -15.50 3.28
C LYS A 109 -8.13 -14.26 3.09
N GLN A 110 -8.58 -14.03 1.85
CA GLN A 110 -9.54 -12.98 1.49
C GLN A 110 -10.78 -12.92 2.41
N GLY A 111 -11.19 -14.06 2.98
CA GLY A 111 -12.28 -14.14 3.96
C GLY A 111 -12.00 -13.42 5.29
N THR A 112 -10.76 -13.40 5.78
CA THR A 112 -10.38 -12.78 7.06
C THR A 112 -10.49 -11.26 6.96
N LYS A 113 -9.92 -10.66 5.90
CA LYS A 113 -9.99 -9.21 5.67
C LYS A 113 -11.43 -8.71 5.54
N LYS A 114 -12.29 -9.44 4.81
CA LYS A 114 -13.71 -9.10 4.67
C LYS A 114 -14.46 -9.16 6.01
N LYS A 115 -14.16 -10.15 6.86
CA LYS A 115 -14.74 -10.24 8.21
C LYS A 115 -14.30 -9.05 9.08
N TYR A 116 -13.02 -8.70 9.07
CA TYR A 116 -12.52 -7.57 9.85
C TYR A 116 -13.08 -6.23 9.37
N LEU A 117 -13.17 -6.02 8.05
CA LEU A 117 -13.84 -4.86 7.46
C LEU A 117 -15.29 -4.75 7.96
N SER A 118 -16.06 -5.85 7.89
CA SER A 118 -17.45 -5.85 8.35
C SER A 118 -17.60 -5.55 9.84
N ILE A 119 -16.68 -6.04 10.69
CA ILE A 119 -16.66 -5.72 12.12
C ILE A 119 -16.35 -4.23 12.33
N LEU A 120 -15.36 -3.70 11.62
CA LEU A 120 -15.00 -2.28 11.70
C LEU A 120 -16.15 -1.38 11.27
N GLU A 121 -16.74 -1.62 10.10
CA GLU A 121 -17.86 -0.84 9.55
C GLU A 121 -19.10 -0.90 10.44
N ARG A 122 -19.45 -2.09 10.96
CA ARG A 122 -20.69 -2.25 11.72
C ARG A 122 -20.58 -1.76 13.17
N LEU A 123 -19.44 -2.02 13.80
CA LEU A 123 -19.30 -1.84 15.25
C LEU A 123 -18.54 -0.57 15.62
N TRP A 124 -17.48 -0.25 14.88
CA TRP A 124 -16.49 0.72 15.35
C TRP A 124 -16.54 2.04 14.58
N MET A 125 -16.75 2.01 13.26
CA MET A 125 -16.90 3.24 12.45
C MET A 125 -18.03 4.15 12.96
N PRO A 126 -19.25 3.66 13.26
CA PRO A 126 -20.34 4.54 13.68
C PRO A 126 -20.06 5.31 14.99
N LEU A 127 -19.11 4.80 15.79
CA LEU A 127 -18.74 5.38 17.07
C LEU A 127 -17.48 6.25 16.98
N PHE A 128 -16.50 5.86 16.17
CA PHE A 128 -15.15 6.39 16.26
C PHE A 128 -14.56 6.93 14.96
N GLU A 129 -15.25 6.85 13.81
CA GLU A 129 -14.70 7.13 12.47
C GLU A 129 -13.81 8.40 12.42
N ASP A 130 -14.36 9.54 12.84
CA ASP A 130 -13.67 10.84 12.80
C ASP A 130 -12.88 11.16 14.07
N MET A 131 -12.88 10.29 15.10
CA MET A 131 -12.13 10.52 16.33
C MET A 131 -10.62 10.29 16.14
N PRO A 132 -9.76 11.23 16.57
CA PRO A 132 -8.32 10.98 16.67
C PRO A 132 -8.03 9.80 17.59
N ILE A 133 -7.15 8.90 17.17
CA ILE A 133 -6.91 7.65 17.89
C ILE A 133 -6.38 7.86 19.32
N ASN A 134 -5.64 8.94 19.54
CA ASN A 134 -5.11 9.34 20.85
C ASN A 134 -6.19 9.87 21.82
N THR A 135 -7.40 10.13 21.35
CA THR A 135 -8.53 10.58 22.18
C THR A 135 -9.47 9.44 22.59
N ILE A 136 -9.30 8.25 22.01
CA ILE A 136 -10.13 7.08 22.34
C ILE A 136 -9.65 6.48 23.66
N THR A 137 -10.51 6.54 24.67
CA THR A 137 -10.18 6.03 26.02
C THR A 137 -10.69 4.61 26.24
N SER A 138 -10.09 3.90 27.21
CA SER A 138 -10.55 2.56 27.61
C SER A 138 -12.00 2.56 28.09
N GLN A 139 -12.47 3.64 28.72
CA GLN A 139 -13.86 3.77 29.15
C GLN A 139 -14.80 3.80 27.95
N MET A 140 -14.47 4.58 26.91
CA MET A 140 -15.28 4.63 25.67
C MET A 140 -15.35 3.27 24.98
N LEU A 141 -14.23 2.54 24.96
CA LEU A 141 -14.20 1.16 24.44
C LEU A 141 -15.06 0.23 25.30
N GLY A 142 -14.97 0.33 26.63
CA GLY A 142 -15.79 -0.45 27.55
C GLY A 142 -17.29 -0.21 27.33
N THR A 143 -17.72 1.04 27.21
CA THR A 143 -19.11 1.39 26.88
C THR A 143 -19.52 0.87 25.50
N ALA A 144 -18.66 1.00 24.49
CA ALA A 144 -18.95 0.51 23.14
C ALA A 144 -19.10 -1.01 23.07
N VAL A 145 -18.40 -1.76 23.92
CA VAL A 145 -18.51 -3.23 24.00
C VAL A 145 -19.72 -3.65 24.83
N ASN A 146 -19.95 -2.99 25.97
CA ASN A 146 -20.98 -3.39 26.94
C ASN A 146 -22.38 -2.84 26.60
N GLY A 147 -22.48 -1.70 25.90
CA GLY A 147 -23.75 -1.06 25.53
C GLY A 147 -24.43 -1.68 24.30
N ARG A 148 -24.17 -2.96 24.00
CA ARG A 148 -24.66 -3.68 22.82
C ARG A 148 -25.64 -4.82 23.16
N GLU A 149 -26.34 -4.70 24.28
CA GLU A 149 -27.50 -5.56 24.62
C GLU A 149 -28.68 -5.32 23.67
#